data_AF-A0A7C1PCE3-F1
#
_entry.id   AF-A0A7C1PCE3-F1
#
_cell.length_a   1.000
_cell.length_b   1.000
_cell.length_c   1.000
_cell.angle_alpha   90.00
_cell.angle_beta   90.00
_cell.angle_gamma   90.00
#
_symmetry.space_group_name_H-M   'P 1'
#
loop_
_entity.id
_entity.type
_entity.pdbx_description
1 polymer ?
#
loop_
_entity_poly.entity_id
_entity_poly.type
_entity_poly.pdbx_seq_one_letter_code
_entity_poly.pdbx_strand_id
1 'polypeptide(L)'
;MSDFAAFPIWEFALDEEDVPGRDETWVRPINSKIVPKGAYDLFVAATFTTASGRKLDGCLIVNTAGESVEIGEGIVLGRLGYRAVPRKSENKEAIEERKRFVALLGQSASKVFPIHYKLQVVIEGEESPREGIIA
;
A
#
# COMPACT_ATOMS: atom_id res chain seq x y z
N MET A 1 -4.64 14.83 -9.58
CA MET A 1 -3.36 14.72 -8.87
C MET A 1 -3.70 13.99 -7.58
N SER A 2 -3.15 12.79 -7.35
CA SER A 2 -3.57 11.91 -6.23
C SER A 2 -3.10 12.50 -4.90
N ASP A 3 -3.89 12.36 -3.82
CA ASP A 3 -3.53 12.89 -2.50
C ASP A 3 -2.18 12.36 -1.99
N PHE A 4 -1.83 11.10 -2.34
CA PHE A 4 -0.52 10.51 -2.05
C PHE A 4 0.67 11.17 -2.75
N ALA A 5 0.45 11.92 -3.83
CA ALA A 5 1.53 12.67 -4.48
C ALA A 5 1.89 13.94 -3.69
N ALA A 6 0.93 14.53 -2.98
CA ALA A 6 1.14 15.68 -2.11
C ALA A 6 1.58 15.24 -0.70
N PHE A 7 0.93 14.20 -0.17
CA PHE A 7 1.14 13.65 1.17
C PHE A 7 1.41 12.15 1.07
N PRO A 8 2.69 11.73 1.01
CA PRO A 8 3.03 10.33 0.75
C PRO A 8 2.85 9.40 1.96
N ILE A 9 2.48 9.92 3.13
CA ILE A 9 2.38 9.17 4.37
C ILE A 9 1.09 9.59 5.08
N TRP A 10 0.30 8.60 5.49
CA TRP A 10 -0.95 8.79 6.21
C TRP A 10 -1.01 7.85 7.40
N GLU A 11 -1.67 8.29 8.46
CA GLU A 11 -1.91 7.53 9.69
C GLU A 11 -3.40 7.44 9.98
N PHE A 12 -3.78 6.46 10.81
CA PHE A 12 -5.08 6.47 11.46
C PHE A 12 -5.16 7.61 12.48
N ALA A 13 -6.25 8.36 12.45
CA ALA A 13 -6.51 9.47 13.36
C ALA A 13 -7.17 8.98 14.66
N LEU A 14 -6.49 8.07 15.37
CA LEU A 14 -7.03 7.38 16.55
C LEU A 14 -7.35 8.35 17.71
N ASP A 15 -6.64 9.48 17.79
CA ASP A 15 -6.90 10.54 18.77
C ASP A 15 -8.20 11.32 18.50
N GLU A 16 -8.87 11.06 17.38
CA GLU A 16 -10.09 11.73 16.96
C GLU A 16 -11.35 10.85 17.08
N GLU A 17 -11.23 9.63 17.65
CA GLU A 17 -12.32 8.66 17.79
C GLU A 17 -13.44 9.11 18.73
N ASP A 18 -13.14 9.94 19.73
CA ASP A 18 -14.14 10.49 20.67
C ASP A 18 -15.06 11.56 20.03
N VAL A 19 -14.82 11.94 18.78
CA VAL A 19 -15.63 12.93 18.06
C VAL A 19 -16.86 12.26 17.43
N PRO A 20 -18.09 12.70 17.76
CA PRO A 20 -19.31 12.12 17.20
C PRO A 20 -19.29 12.10 15.67
N GLY A 21 -19.42 10.89 15.08
CA GLY A 21 -19.40 10.68 13.64
C GLY A 21 -18.02 10.34 13.04
N ARG A 22 -16.98 10.24 13.87
CA ARG A 22 -15.69 9.64 13.51
C ARG A 22 -15.62 8.20 14.02
N ASP A 23 -14.94 7.35 13.29
CA ASP A 23 -14.69 5.94 13.64
C ASP A 23 -13.23 5.56 13.38
N GLU A 24 -12.86 4.32 13.71
CA GLU A 24 -11.52 3.73 13.55
C GLU A 24 -11.02 3.67 12.09
N THR A 25 -11.78 4.22 11.13
CA THR A 25 -11.41 4.26 9.70
C THR A 25 -10.90 5.62 9.24
N TRP A 26 -10.89 6.62 10.12
CA TRP A 26 -10.43 7.96 9.79
C TRP A 26 -8.92 8.00 9.66
N VAL A 27 -8.45 8.59 8.55
CA VAL A 27 -7.04 8.76 8.25
C VAL A 27 -6.71 10.21 7.98
N ARG A 28 -5.49 10.62 8.32
CA ARG A 28 -5.00 11.97 8.05
C ARG A 28 -3.58 11.94 7.48
N PRO A 29 -3.21 12.94 6.67
CA PRO A 29 -1.86 13.01 6.14
C PRO A 29 -0.87 13.42 7.22
N ILE A 30 0.30 12.78 7.23
CA ILE A 30 1.45 13.25 7.99
C ILE A 30 2.20 14.25 7.10
N ASN A 31 2.51 15.43 7.63
CA ASN A 31 3.33 16.43 6.93
C ASN A 31 4.82 16.06 6.97
N SER A 32 5.17 14.90 6.41
CA SER A 32 6.53 14.37 6.31
C SER A 32 6.72 13.64 4.98
N LYS A 33 7.97 13.55 4.53
CA LYS A 33 8.39 12.72 3.39
C LYS A 33 9.34 11.59 3.79
N ILE A 34 9.44 11.32 5.09
CA ILE A 34 10.23 10.25 5.68
C ILE A 34 9.29 9.49 6.62
N VAL A 35 9.20 8.17 6.46
CA VAL A 35 8.40 7.32 7.35
C VAL A 35 9.09 7.28 8.71
N PRO A 36 8.44 7.76 9.79
CA PRO A 36 9.05 7.79 11.11
C PRO A 36 9.29 6.37 11.66
N LYS A 37 10.31 6.20 12.50
CA LYS A 37 10.45 4.99 13.32
C LYS A 37 9.42 4.97 14.45
N GLY A 38 9.08 3.77 14.93
CA GLY A 38 8.18 3.62 16.07
C GLY A 38 6.69 3.81 15.75
N ALA A 39 6.32 3.89 14.47
CA ALA A 39 4.95 4.15 14.04
C ALA A 39 4.21 2.86 13.64
N TYR A 40 2.93 2.80 13.96
CA TYR A 40 2.07 1.66 13.68
C TYR A 40 1.25 1.89 12.41
N ASP A 41 1.27 0.90 11.50
CA ASP A 41 0.39 0.77 10.33
C ASP A 41 0.14 2.07 9.53
N LEU A 42 1.21 2.71 9.07
CA LEU A 42 1.12 3.88 8.19
C LEU A 42 0.78 3.46 6.75
N PHE A 43 -0.10 4.20 6.09
CA PHE A 43 -0.27 4.09 4.64
C PHE A 43 0.82 4.90 3.95
N VAL A 44 1.73 4.22 3.28
CA VAL A 44 2.88 4.84 2.61
C VAL A 44 2.74 4.70 1.10
N ALA A 45 2.84 5.82 0.38
CA ALA A 45 2.78 5.88 -1.06
C ALA A 45 3.76 4.88 -1.71
N ALA A 46 3.26 4.12 -2.68
CA ALA A 46 4.03 3.10 -3.37
C ALA A 46 3.67 3.08 -4.86
N THR A 47 4.65 2.71 -5.68
CA THR A 47 4.42 2.35 -7.08
C THR A 47 4.51 0.84 -7.21
N PHE A 48 3.48 0.24 -7.80
CA PHE A 48 3.43 -1.17 -8.16
C PHE A 48 3.70 -1.33 -9.66
N THR A 49 4.57 -2.26 -10.01
CA THR A 49 4.92 -2.57 -11.40
C THR A 49 4.62 -4.04 -11.66
N THR A 50 3.63 -4.29 -12.51
CA THR A 50 3.27 -5.66 -12.94
C THR A 50 4.40 -6.31 -13.74
N ALA A 51 4.38 -7.64 -13.90
CA ALA A 51 5.34 -8.37 -14.73
C ALA A 51 5.40 -7.88 -16.19
N SER A 52 4.32 -7.32 -16.72
CA SER A 52 4.27 -6.69 -18.04
C SER A 52 4.90 -5.28 -18.11
N GLY A 53 5.36 -4.74 -16.98
CA GLY A 53 5.88 -3.38 -16.87
C GLY A 53 4.82 -2.30 -16.66
N ARG A 54 3.52 -2.64 -16.63
CA ARG A 54 2.46 -1.68 -16.31
C ARG A 54 2.63 -1.18 -14.87
N LYS A 55 2.69 0.15 -14.72
CA LYS A 55 2.75 0.84 -13.42
C LYS A 55 1.34 1.14 -12.90
N LEU A 56 1.17 0.99 -11.60
CA LEU A 56 -0.04 1.29 -10.83
C LEU A 56 0.40 2.08 -9.60
N ASP A 57 -0.30 3.18 -9.31
CA ASP A 57 -0.05 3.96 -8.11
C ASP A 57 -0.90 3.43 -6.95
N GLY A 58 -0.38 3.53 -5.74
CA GLY A 58 -1.09 3.07 -4.56
C GLY A 58 -0.36 3.36 -3.27
N CYS A 59 -0.66 2.58 -2.24
CA CYS A 59 0.04 2.60 -0.97
C CYS A 59 0.27 1.19 -0.42
N LEU A 60 1.22 1.07 0.50
CA LEU A 60 1.46 -0.11 1.33
C LEU A 60 1.26 0.26 2.79
N ILE A 61 0.73 -0.66 3.58
CA ILE A 61 0.76 -0.55 5.04
C ILE A 61 2.19 -0.85 5.51
N VAL A 62 2.77 0.07 6.27
CA VAL A 62 4.13 -0.02 6.79
C VAL A 62 4.11 0.13 8.29
N ASN A 63 4.64 -0.87 8.99
CA ASN A 63 4.80 -0.86 10.44
C ASN A 63 6.29 -0.73 10.78
N THR A 64 6.62 0.28 11.61
CA THR A 64 7.98 0.56 12.08
C THR A 64 8.07 0.53 13.61
N ALA A 65 7.03 0.06 14.30
CA ALA A 65 6.97 -0.02 15.76
C ALA A 65 7.78 -1.18 16.34
N GLY A 66 7.95 -2.26 15.57
CA GLY A 66 8.73 -3.43 15.95
C GLY A 66 10.25 -3.27 15.74
N GLU A 67 11.00 -4.32 16.10
CA GLU A 67 12.45 -4.38 15.88
C GLU A 67 12.83 -4.36 14.39
N SER A 68 11.94 -4.87 13.54
CA SER A 68 12.07 -4.86 12.08
C SER A 68 10.90 -4.13 11.43
N VAL A 69 11.17 -3.51 10.29
CA VAL A 69 10.13 -2.95 9.42
C VAL A 69 9.29 -4.07 8.82
N GLU A 70 7.97 -3.97 8.94
CA GLU A 70 7.02 -4.88 8.32
C GLU A 70 6.29 -4.18 7.15
N ILE A 71 6.23 -4.87 6.01
CA ILE A 71 5.51 -4.41 4.81
C ILE A 71 4.25 -5.26 4.64
N GLY A 72 3.11 -4.67 5.00
CA GLY A 72 1.79 -5.28 5.02
C GLY A 72 1.07 -5.25 3.67
N GLU A 73 -0.25 -5.09 3.73
CA GLU A 73 -1.13 -5.11 2.57
C GLU A 73 -0.88 -3.91 1.64
N GLY A 74 -1.00 -4.13 0.33
CA GLY A 74 -0.91 -3.08 -0.68
C GLY A 74 -2.28 -2.74 -1.23
N ILE A 75 -2.51 -1.47 -1.52
CA ILE A 75 -3.76 -0.97 -2.11
C ILE A 75 -3.40 -0.18 -3.36
N VAL A 76 -3.92 -0.59 -4.52
CA VAL A 76 -3.85 0.20 -5.75
C VAL A 76 -4.99 1.22 -5.77
N LEU A 77 -4.65 2.42 -6.23
CA LEU A 77 -5.52 3.60 -6.28
C LEU A 77 -5.75 4.05 -7.74
N GLY A 78 -6.75 4.91 -7.94
CA GLY A 78 -6.98 5.62 -9.20
C GLY A 78 -8.15 5.06 -10.01
N ARG A 79 -7.99 4.91 -11.33
CA ARG A 79 -9.09 4.54 -12.25
C ARG A 79 -9.74 3.18 -11.95
N LEU A 80 -9.05 2.33 -11.20
CA LEU A 80 -9.53 1.01 -10.79
C LEU A 80 -10.32 1.05 -9.47
N GLY A 81 -10.46 2.24 -8.87
CA GLY A 81 -10.91 2.43 -7.49
C GLY A 81 -9.85 2.01 -6.48
N TYR A 82 -10.29 1.77 -5.24
CA TYR A 82 -9.47 1.20 -4.18
C TYR A 82 -9.52 -0.33 -4.29
N ARG A 83 -8.36 -0.96 -4.54
CA ARG A 83 -8.27 -2.42 -4.67
C ARG A 83 -7.05 -2.94 -3.93
N ALA A 84 -7.29 -3.87 -3.01
CA ALA A 84 -6.24 -4.68 -2.40
C ALA A 84 -5.41 -5.36 -3.49
N VAL A 85 -4.09 -5.36 -3.31
CA VAL A 85 -3.14 -6.09 -4.15
C VAL A 85 -3.06 -7.51 -3.62
N PRO A 86 -3.62 -8.49 -4.32
CA PRO A 86 -3.77 -9.83 -3.79
C PRO A 86 -2.42 -10.54 -3.74
N ARG A 87 -2.18 -11.24 -2.64
CA ARG A 87 -1.03 -12.12 -2.45
C ARG A 87 -1.40 -13.56 -2.77
N LYS A 88 -0.44 -14.38 -3.20
CA LYS A 88 -0.64 -15.82 -3.33
C LYS A 88 -1.13 -16.43 -2.01
N SER A 89 -2.23 -17.17 -2.08
CA SER A 89 -2.87 -17.82 -0.95
C SER A 89 -3.56 -19.11 -1.40
N GLU A 90 -3.74 -20.06 -0.47
CA GLU A 90 -4.55 -21.27 -0.68
C GLU A 90 -6.02 -21.05 -0.29
N ASN A 91 -6.34 -19.94 0.35
CA ASN A 91 -7.72 -19.56 0.68
C ASN A 91 -8.51 -19.30 -0.61
N LYS A 92 -9.69 -19.92 -0.73
CA LYS A 92 -10.55 -19.82 -1.92
C LYS A 92 -10.95 -18.38 -2.26
N GLU A 93 -11.27 -17.57 -1.25
CA GLU A 93 -11.67 -16.18 -1.44
C GLU A 93 -10.51 -15.35 -2.00
N ALA A 94 -9.32 -15.47 -1.40
CA ALA A 94 -8.11 -14.80 -1.88
C ALA A 94 -7.73 -15.22 -3.32
N ILE A 95 -7.95 -16.49 -3.68
CA ILE A 95 -7.75 -16.98 -5.05
C ILE A 95 -8.72 -16.29 -6.03
N GLU A 96 -9.99 -16.13 -5.65
CA GLU A 96 -10.99 -15.45 -6.47
C GLU A 96 -10.72 -13.94 -6.57
N GLU A 97 -10.30 -13.29 -5.50
CA GLU A 97 -9.84 -11.90 -5.52
C GLU A 97 -8.65 -11.70 -6.46
N ARG A 98 -7.68 -12.64 -6.42
CA ARG A 98 -6.54 -12.62 -7.35
C ARG A 98 -6.98 -12.73 -8.80
N LYS A 99 -7.98 -13.57 -9.11
CA LYS A 99 -8.55 -13.65 -10.46
C LYS A 99 -9.28 -12.37 -10.86
N ARG A 100 -10.08 -11.79 -9.95
CA ARG A 100 -10.79 -10.52 -10.19
C ARG A 100 -9.82 -9.37 -10.45
N PHE A 101 -8.72 -9.29 -9.70
CA PHE A 101 -7.69 -8.29 -9.89
C PHE A 101 -7.01 -8.42 -11.28
N VAL A 102 -6.68 -9.65 -11.70
CA VAL A 102 -6.13 -9.92 -13.04
C VAL A 102 -7.12 -9.51 -14.15
N ALA A 103 -8.39 -9.87 -13.99
CA ALA A 103 -9.45 -9.52 -14.93
C ALA A 103 -9.65 -8.00 -15.02
N LEU A 104 -9.62 -7.31 -13.88
CA LEU A 104 -9.73 -5.85 -13.79
C LEU A 104 -8.59 -5.14 -14.52
N LEU A 105 -7.38 -5.72 -14.51
CA LEU A 105 -6.25 -5.21 -15.26
C LEU A 105 -6.32 -5.54 -16.76
N GLY A 106 -7.22 -6.42 -17.19
CA GLY A 106 -7.37 -6.85 -18.59
C GLY A 106 -6.14 -7.60 -19.11
N GLN A 107 -5.44 -8.32 -18.24
CA GLN A 107 -4.20 -9.03 -18.56
C GLN A 107 -4.27 -10.50 -18.14
N SER A 108 -3.31 -11.31 -18.59
CA SER A 108 -3.12 -12.66 -18.06
C SER A 108 -2.40 -12.61 -16.70
N ALA A 109 -2.58 -13.63 -15.86
CA ALA A 109 -1.91 -13.70 -14.57
C ALA A 109 -0.37 -13.59 -14.68
N SER A 110 0.22 -14.19 -15.73
CA SER A 110 1.67 -14.11 -16.02
C SER A 110 2.15 -12.72 -16.46
N LYS A 111 1.25 -11.84 -16.89
CA LYS A 111 1.55 -10.43 -17.21
C LYS A 111 1.31 -9.51 -16.02
N VAL A 112 0.57 -9.96 -15.02
CA VAL A 112 0.32 -9.20 -13.79
C VAL A 112 1.39 -9.52 -12.74
N PHE A 113 1.59 -10.81 -12.45
CA PHE A 113 2.47 -11.29 -11.39
C PHE A 113 3.79 -11.85 -11.94
N PRO A 114 4.91 -11.71 -11.20
CA PRO A 114 5.04 -11.00 -9.93
C PRO A 114 4.83 -9.48 -10.08
N ILE A 115 4.33 -8.85 -9.02
CA ILE A 115 4.22 -7.39 -8.92
C ILE A 115 5.39 -6.90 -8.09
N HIS A 116 6.23 -6.03 -8.65
CA HIS A 116 7.27 -5.33 -7.90
C HIS A 116 6.66 -4.08 -7.26
N TYR A 117 6.90 -3.87 -5.97
CA TYR A 117 6.55 -2.61 -5.32
C TYR A 117 7.81 -1.81 -5.01
N LYS A 118 7.64 -0.50 -4.92
CA LYS A 118 8.65 0.43 -4.40
C LYS A 118 7.97 1.55 -3.65
N LEU A 119 8.37 1.79 -2.40
CA LEU A 119 7.91 2.96 -1.65
C LEU A 119 8.39 4.24 -2.34
N GLN A 120 7.59 5.30 -2.28
CA GLN A 120 7.94 6.59 -2.85
C GLN A 120 8.74 7.49 -1.89
N VAL A 121 8.87 7.06 -0.64
CA VAL A 121 9.60 7.73 0.43
C VAL A 121 10.52 6.74 1.15
N VAL A 122 11.55 7.26 1.81
CA VAL A 122 12.47 6.48 2.64
C VAL A 122 11.88 6.28 4.04
N ILE A 123 12.26 5.18 4.67
CA ILE A 123 12.04 5.00 6.11
C ILE A 123 13.22 5.65 6.84
N GLU A 124 12.94 6.30 7.97
CA GLU A 124 13.95 6.93 8.79
C GLU A 124 15.08 5.94 9.14
N GLY A 125 16.33 6.35 8.90
CA GLY A 125 17.52 5.51 9.08
C GLY A 125 17.85 4.59 7.91
N GLU A 126 17.08 4.61 6.82
CA GLU A 126 17.40 3.91 5.58
C GLU A 126 17.87 4.87 4.49
N GLU A 127 18.82 4.42 3.66
CA GLU A 127 19.41 5.24 2.59
C GLU A 127 18.56 5.26 1.31
N SER A 128 17.66 4.29 1.14
CA SER A 128 16.85 4.14 -0.07
C SER A 128 15.45 3.62 0.23
N PRO A 129 14.44 3.94 -0.59
CA PRO A 129 13.09 3.43 -0.38
C PRO A 129 13.04 1.91 -0.51
N ARG A 130 12.31 1.26 0.41
CA ARG A 130 12.08 -0.19 0.36
C ARG A 130 11.41 -0.58 -0.96
N GLU A 131 11.84 -1.73 -1.48
CA GLU A 131 11.26 -2.38 -2.64
C GLU A 131 11.21 -3.89 -2.42
N GLY A 132 10.32 -4.56 -3.16
CA GLY A 132 10.12 -6.00 -3.00
C GLY A 132 9.13 -6.55 -4.01
N ILE A 133 8.76 -7.82 -3.82
CA ILE A 133 7.91 -8.58 -4.75
C ILE A 133 6.67 -9.11 -4.04
N ILE A 134 5.52 -8.97 -4.70
CA ILE A 134 4.27 -9.64 -4.37
C ILE A 134 4.01 -10.72 -5.44
N ALA A 135 3.93 -11.98 -5.00
CA ALA A 135 3.73 -13.15 -5.87
C ALA A 135 2.24 -13.53 -6.01
#